data_AF-A0A7I0K765-F1
#
_entry.id   AF-A0A7I0K765-F1
#
_cell.length_a   1.000
_cell.length_b   1.000
_cell.length_c   1.000
_cell.angle_alpha   90.00
_cell.angle_beta   90.00
_cell.angle_gamma   90.00
#
_symmetry.space_group_name_H-M   'P 1'
#
loop_
_entity.id
_entity.type
_entity.pdbx_description
1 polymer ?
#
loop_
_entity_poly.entity_id
_entity_poly.type
_entity_poly.pdbx_seq_one_letter_code
_entity_poly.pdbx_strand_id
1 'polypeptide(L)'
;MAISADLGTRLEDIVNQLVNTGRYNSKSEVLREGVRLVEEREKRLAALDAALAKGLSDADAGRVKAVDEVFDRLEAKYKAMAAKK
;
A
#
# COMPACT_ATOMS: atom_id res chain seq x y z
N MET A 1 0.82 -24.93 -15.09
CA MET A 1 -0.10 -24.33 -16.09
C MET A 1 0.63 -23.18 -16.78
N ALA A 2 0.62 -23.15 -18.11
CA ALA A 2 1.17 -22.03 -18.88
C ALA A 2 0.13 -20.91 -18.92
N ILE A 3 0.52 -19.70 -18.50
CA ILE A 3 -0.29 -18.49 -18.65
C ILE A 3 0.17 -17.82 -19.94
N SER A 4 -0.75 -17.62 -20.88
CA SER A 4 -0.51 -16.93 -22.16
C SER A 4 -1.38 -15.69 -22.23
N ALA A 5 -0.79 -14.57 -22.62
CA ALA A 5 -1.46 -13.30 -22.84
C ALA A 5 -0.78 -12.59 -24.02
N ASP A 6 -1.57 -11.90 -24.85
CA ASP A 6 -1.02 -11.01 -25.86
C ASP A 6 -0.64 -9.68 -25.19
N LEU A 7 0.66 -9.40 -25.13
CA LEU A 7 1.22 -8.23 -24.45
C LEU A 7 1.56 -7.09 -25.41
N GLY A 8 1.52 -7.34 -26.72
CA GLY A 8 2.11 -6.46 -27.73
C GLY A 8 3.64 -6.36 -27.63
N THR A 9 4.25 -5.75 -28.64
CA THR A 9 5.71 -5.79 -28.85
C THR A 9 6.52 -5.29 -27.66
N ARG A 10 6.18 -4.12 -27.11
CA ARG A 10 6.97 -3.48 -26.05
C ARG A 10 7.05 -4.31 -24.77
N LEU A 11 5.92 -4.86 -24.30
CA LEU A 11 5.89 -5.63 -23.07
C LEU A 11 6.53 -7.01 -23.29
N GLU A 12 6.34 -7.60 -24.46
CA GLU A 12 6.99 -8.85 -24.83
C GLU A 12 8.52 -8.72 -24.81
N ASP A 13 9.06 -7.61 -25.32
CA ASP A 13 10.50 -7.30 -25.28
C ASP A 13 11.02 -7.20 -23.84
N ILE A 14 10.28 -6.52 -22.96
CA ILE A 14 10.64 -6.40 -21.53
C ILE A 14 10.63 -7.76 -20.86
N VAL A 15 9.58 -8.56 -21.07
CA VAL A 15 9.46 -9.92 -20.50
C VAL A 15 10.60 -10.81 -20.99
N ASN A 16 10.90 -10.78 -22.30
CA ASN A 16 12.01 -11.51 -22.88
C ASN A 16 13.36 -11.09 -22.28
N GLN A 17 13.61 -9.78 -22.12
CA GLN A 17 14.82 -9.28 -21.49
C GLN A 17 14.94 -9.75 -20.02
N LEU A 18 13.86 -9.71 -19.26
CA LEU A 18 13.83 -10.14 -17.86
C LEU A 18 14.12 -11.64 -17.70
N VAL A 19 13.66 -12.46 -18.65
CA VAL A 19 13.98 -13.89 -18.67
C VAL A 19 15.42 -14.13 -19.15
N ASN A 20 15.85 -13.46 -20.22
CA ASN A 20 17.18 -13.62 -20.80
C ASN A 20 18.31 -13.17 -19.86
N THR A 21 18.05 -12.18 -19.00
CA THR A 21 19.01 -11.74 -17.96
C THR A 21 19.04 -12.68 -16.75
N GLY A 22 18.21 -13.73 -16.73
CA GLY A 22 18.10 -14.68 -15.62
C GLY A 22 17.39 -14.12 -14.39
N ARG A 23 16.79 -12.92 -14.48
CA ARG A 23 16.03 -12.33 -13.37
C ARG A 23 14.77 -13.14 -13.05
N TYR A 24 14.19 -13.78 -14.06
CA TYR A 24 13.06 -14.70 -13.93
C TYR A 24 13.30 -15.96 -14.77
N ASN A 25 12.75 -17.10 -14.34
CA ASN A 25 12.96 -18.39 -15.01
C ASN A 25 12.02 -18.60 -16.19
N SER A 26 10.89 -17.87 -16.25
CA SER A 26 9.89 -18.02 -17.31
C SER A 26 9.02 -16.78 -17.48
N LYS A 27 8.42 -16.63 -18.67
CA LYS A 27 7.43 -15.57 -18.94
C LYS A 27 6.25 -15.62 -17.98
N SER A 28 5.74 -16.82 -17.68
CA SER A 28 4.61 -16.97 -16.76
C SER A 28 4.96 -16.55 -15.33
N GLU A 29 6.23 -16.61 -14.93
CA GLU A 29 6.68 -16.08 -13.63
C GLU A 29 6.62 -14.55 -13.60
N VAL A 30 7.11 -13.89 -14.65
CA VAL A 30 7.03 -12.43 -14.82
C VAL A 30 5.58 -11.95 -14.77
N LEU A 31 4.70 -12.64 -15.50
CA LEU A 31 3.27 -12.30 -15.55
C LEU A 31 2.59 -12.46 -14.18
N ARG A 32 2.89 -13.53 -13.44
CA ARG A 32 2.34 -13.72 -12.09
C ARG A 32 2.80 -12.63 -11.13
N GLU A 33 4.08 -12.26 -11.16
CA GLU A 33 4.58 -11.18 -10.32
C GLU A 33 3.97 -9.83 -10.73
N GLY A 34 3.80 -9.57 -12.03
CA GLY A 34 3.11 -8.39 -12.53
C GLY A 34 1.68 -8.28 -11.98
N VAL A 35 0.89 -9.35 -12.05
CA VAL A 35 -0.47 -9.39 -11.50
C VAL A 35 -0.44 -9.23 -9.98
N ARG A 36 0.50 -9.87 -9.27
CA ARG A 36 0.65 -9.74 -7.82
C ARG A 36 0.91 -8.30 -7.38
N LEU A 37 1.75 -7.56 -8.12
CA LEU A 37 2.01 -6.15 -7.86
C LEU A 37 0.78 -5.27 -8.09
N VAL A 38 -0.02 -5.57 -9.12
CA VAL A 38 -1.30 -4.90 -9.36
C VAL A 38 -2.26 -5.17 -8.21
N GLU A 39 -2.46 -6.43 -7.82
CA GLU A 39 -3.32 -6.78 -6.68
C GLU A 39 -2.89 -6.09 -5.37
N GLU A 40 -1.59 -6.03 -5.10
CA GLU A 40 -1.06 -5.35 -3.92
C GLU A 40 -1.36 -3.85 -3.95
N ARG A 41 -1.22 -3.20 -5.11
CA ARG A 41 -1.57 -1.80 -5.31
C ARG A 41 -3.06 -1.56 -5.08
N GLU A 42 -3.93 -2.37 -5.67
CA GLU A 42 -5.38 -2.26 -5.51
C GLU A 42 -5.80 -2.45 -4.04
N LYS A 43 -5.21 -3.42 -3.33
CA LYS A 43 -5.45 -3.61 -1.89
C LYS A 43 -5.05 -2.39 -1.06
N ARG A 44 -3.92 -1.75 -1.37
CA ARG A 44 -3.47 -0.54 -0.66
C ARG A 44 -4.40 0.64 -0.93
N LEU A 45 -4.88 0.80 -2.16
CA LEU A 45 -5.84 1.85 -2.51
C LEU A 45 -7.19 1.63 -1.80
N ALA A 46 -7.73 0.42 -1.86
CA ALA A 46 -8.97 0.08 -1.16
C ALA A 46 -8.88 0.31 0.36
N ALA A 47 -7.73 -0.02 0.97
CA ALA A 47 -7.49 0.25 2.39
C ALA A 47 -7.43 1.75 2.70
N LEU A 48 -6.82 2.54 1.82
CA LEU A 48 -6.79 4.00 1.96
C LEU A 48 -8.19 4.61 1.83
N ASP A 49 -8.96 4.20 0.81
CA ASP A 49 -10.33 4.68 0.60
C ASP A 49 -11.22 4.35 1.80
N ALA A 50 -11.11 3.14 2.35
CA ALA A 50 -11.82 2.75 3.56
C ALA A 50 -11.42 3.59 4.78
N ALA A 51 -10.13 3.90 4.94
CA ALA A 51 -9.64 4.74 6.03
C ALA A 51 -10.14 6.20 5.90
N LEU A 52 -10.17 6.74 4.68
CA LEU A 52 -10.70 8.07 4.40
C LEU A 52 -12.20 8.14 4.65
N ALA A 53 -12.98 7.18 4.13
CA ALA A 53 -14.42 7.11 4.35
C ALA A 53 -14.76 7.04 5.85
N LYS A 54 -14.00 6.23 6.61
CA LYS A 54 -14.13 6.20 8.07
C LYS A 54 -13.79 7.55 8.70
N GLY A 55 -12.68 8.17 8.32
CA GLY A 55 -12.27 9.48 8.85
C GLY A 55 -13.30 10.58 8.62
N LEU A 56 -13.90 10.62 7.42
CA LEU A 56 -14.99 11.54 7.09
C LEU A 56 -16.23 11.26 7.95
N SER A 57 -16.64 10.00 8.06
CA SER A 57 -17.77 9.62 8.93
C SER A 57 -17.52 9.93 10.41
N ASP A 58 -16.29 9.76 10.88
CA ASP A 58 -15.88 10.15 12.24
C ASP A 58 -15.98 11.67 12.42
N ALA A 59 -15.56 12.46 11.43
CA ALA A 59 -15.65 13.92 11.46
C ALA A 59 -17.10 14.41 11.44
N ASP A 60 -17.94 13.88 10.55
CA ASP A 60 -19.37 14.20 10.46
C ASP A 60 -20.12 13.85 11.75
N ALA A 61 -19.74 12.75 12.40
CA ALA A 61 -20.29 12.32 13.68
C ALA A 61 -19.69 13.08 14.88
N GLY A 62 -18.80 14.06 14.67
CA GLY A 62 -18.14 14.80 15.75
C GLY A 62 -17.17 13.97 16.59
N ARG A 63 -16.75 12.79 16.12
CA ARG A 63 -15.77 11.89 16.79
C ARG A 63 -14.32 12.33 16.57
N VAL A 64 -14.10 13.64 16.52
CA VAL A 64 -12.80 14.29 16.36
C VAL A 64 -12.47 15.12 17.59
N LYS A 65 -11.20 15.51 17.75
CA LYS A 65 -10.74 16.39 18.82
C LYS A 65 -9.97 17.55 18.25
N ALA A 66 -10.03 18.69 18.93
CA ALA A 66 -9.17 19.82 18.62
C ALA A 66 -7.70 19.42 18.75
N VAL A 67 -6.87 19.88 17.82
CA VAL A 67 -5.46 19.46 17.74
C VAL A 67 -4.68 19.91 18.98
N ASP A 68 -4.96 21.11 19.49
CA ASP A 68 -4.30 21.67 20.68
C ASP A 68 -4.57 20.81 21.92
N GLU A 69 -5.83 20.41 22.15
CA GLU A 69 -6.19 19.51 23.26
C GLU A 69 -5.46 18.16 23.18
N VAL A 70 -5.25 17.65 21.97
CA VAL A 70 -4.52 16.39 21.75
C VAL A 70 -3.04 16.58 22.07
N PHE A 71 -2.43 17.67 21.61
CA PHE A 71 -1.02 17.97 21.88
C PHE A 71 -0.75 18.20 23.35
N ASP A 72 -1.53 19.04 24.03
CA ASP A 72 -1.41 19.30 25.47
C ASP A 72 -1.46 18.01 26.28
N ARG A 73 -2.44 17.15 25.97
CA ARG A 73 -2.60 15.84 26.63
C ARG A 73 -1.40 14.93 26.38
N LEU A 74 -0.89 14.87 25.14
CA LEU A 74 0.25 14.02 24.80
C LEU A 74 1.53 14.53 25.47
N GLU A 75 1.79 15.83 25.45
CA GLU A 75 2.94 16.44 26.11
C GLU A 75 2.93 16.14 27.62
N ALA A 76 1.80 16.36 28.29
CA ALA A 76 1.64 16.05 29.70
C ALA A 76 1.91 14.56 30.00
N LYS A 77 1.38 13.66 29.15
CA LYS A 77 1.61 12.21 29.28
C LYS A 77 3.10 11.86 29.17
N TYR A 78 3.79 12.38 28.16
CA TYR A 78 5.20 12.04 27.93
C TYR A 78 6.13 12.66 28.99
N LYS A 79 5.85 13.87 29.47
CA LYS A 79 6.57 14.48 30.60
C LYS A 79 6.43 13.65 31.88
N ALA A 80 5.22 13.20 32.21
CA ALA A 80 4.98 12.36 33.37
C ALA A 80 5.70 10.99 33.28
N MET A 81 5.77 10.39 32.10
CA MET A 81 6.52 9.15 31.89
C MET A 81 8.03 9.35 32.03
N ALA A 82 8.56 10.47 31.55
CA ALA A 82 9.98 10.80 31.71
C ALA A 82 10.36 11.09 33.17
N ALA A 83 9.49 11.77 33.93
CA ALA A 83 9.72 12.08 35.34
C ALA A 83 9.60 10.87 36.28
N LYS A 84 9.03 9.75 35.81
CA LYS A 84 8.88 8.50 36.57
C LYS A 84 10.07 7.54 36.39
N LYS A 85 11.09 7.95 35.64
CA LYS A 85 12.32 7.19 35.38
C LYS A 85 13.48 7.79 36.17
#